data_AF-A0A7C1IG43-F1
#
_entry.id   AF-A0A7C1IG43-F1
#
_cell.length_a   1.000
_cell.length_b   1.000
_cell.length_c   1.000
_cell.angle_alpha   90.00
_cell.angle_beta   90.00
_cell.angle_gamma   90.00
#
_symmetry.space_group_name_H-M   'P 1'
#
loop_
_entity.id
_entity.type
_entity.pdbx_description
1 polymer ?
#
loop_
_entity_poly.entity_id
_entity_poly.type
_entity_poly.pdbx_seq_one_letter_code
_entity_poly.pdbx_strand_id
1 'polypeptide(L)'
;YRNMVDRTPWTAVWYYNGNEVFRTSEDTVWSDGPSGAKTISIEDANGLLPGNYRLELYIENRLAATSDFTIAGAQEGALPQVFSNLRFVTAATPEEARAASGVSNFPTSVNSLYLLFDWQQLDPGTLWTARWSVDDDPLYEVTRPWAASASGQGYLMRISSPGTVPDGTYRLDLYVNRIQLASIAAQVGIGQLPIDRFAQVDGVQLRGQVLDADTKQGIPGVTLVLLSDEFSVEDFVWDQNQIFALAVTDRNGRFQIDRPLAFSIGDNTVAYSVIIVAEGYLPITRDGITVTPETSNPVDLVIELTHD
;
A
#
# COMPACT_ATOMS: atom_id res chain seq x y z
N TYR A 1 29.39 -16.21 30.39
CA TYR A 1 30.41 -15.88 31.42
C TYR A 1 31.14 -17.15 31.83
N ARG A 2 32.39 -17.02 32.30
CA ARG A 2 33.20 -18.13 32.84
C ARG A 2 34.06 -17.60 33.97
N ASN A 3 34.32 -18.44 34.98
CA ASN A 3 35.10 -18.12 36.18
C ASN A 3 34.65 -16.86 36.94
N MET A 4 33.34 -16.56 36.95
CA MET A 4 32.80 -15.51 37.82
C MET A 4 32.77 -15.98 39.27
N VAL A 5 32.83 -15.05 40.22
CA VAL A 5 32.67 -15.33 41.64
C VAL A 5 31.43 -14.62 42.13
N ASP A 6 30.61 -15.30 42.91
CA ASP A 6 29.44 -14.67 43.51
C ASP A 6 29.88 -13.52 44.42
N ARG A 7 29.05 -12.47 44.46
CA ARG A 7 29.29 -11.20 45.12
C ARG A 7 30.35 -10.31 44.47
N THR A 8 30.95 -10.69 43.34
CA THR A 8 31.83 -9.80 42.58
C THR A 8 31.03 -8.59 42.05
N PRO A 9 31.47 -7.34 42.30
CA PRO A 9 30.83 -6.16 41.72
C PRO A 9 30.88 -6.19 40.20
N TRP A 10 29.75 -5.92 39.56
CA TRP A 10 29.68 -5.80 38.11
C TRP A 10 28.69 -4.70 37.72
N THR A 11 28.88 -4.15 36.53
CA THR A 11 28.04 -3.04 36.05
C THR A 11 27.72 -3.24 34.58
N ALA A 12 26.46 -3.04 34.20
CA ALA A 12 26.08 -2.82 32.82
C ALA A 12 25.79 -1.33 32.61
N VAL A 13 26.44 -0.74 31.61
CA VAL A 13 26.22 0.65 31.19
C VAL A 13 25.74 0.63 29.75
N TRP A 14 24.63 1.31 29.49
CA TRP A 14 24.03 1.44 28.18
C TRP A 14 24.16 2.87 27.70
N TYR A 15 24.63 3.02 26.48
CA TYR A 15 24.79 4.29 25.80
C TYR A 15 23.85 4.36 24.61
N TYR A 16 23.29 5.54 24.37
CA TYR A 16 22.54 5.91 23.16
C TYR A 16 23.22 7.12 22.51
N ASN A 17 23.63 6.97 21.25
CA ASN A 17 24.39 7.96 20.49
C ASN A 17 25.58 8.56 21.27
N GLY A 18 26.26 7.69 22.03
CA GLY A 18 27.43 8.05 22.84
C GLY A 18 27.11 8.64 24.22
N ASN A 19 25.83 8.86 24.56
CA ASN A 19 25.42 9.35 25.88
C ASN A 19 24.94 8.20 26.75
N GLU A 20 25.35 8.14 28.01
CA GLU A 20 24.86 7.14 28.96
C GLU A 20 23.36 7.36 29.23
N VAL A 21 22.55 6.32 29.00
CA VAL A 21 21.09 6.34 29.21
C VAL A 21 20.64 5.45 30.35
N PHE A 22 21.43 4.44 30.69
CA PHE A 22 21.15 3.56 31.82
C PHE A 22 22.43 2.96 32.38
N ARG A 23 22.46 2.82 33.70
CA ARG A 23 23.52 2.14 34.44
C ARG A 23 22.88 1.32 35.56
N THR A 24 23.31 0.07 35.72
CA THR A 24 22.94 -0.75 36.88
C THR A 24 23.48 -0.12 38.17
N SER A 25 22.72 -0.18 39.26
CA SER A 25 23.10 0.39 40.56
C SER A 25 24.51 -0.04 41.01
N GLU A 26 25.24 0.85 41.71
CA GLU A 26 26.63 0.61 42.13
C GLU A 26 26.80 -0.56 43.11
N ASP A 27 25.72 -0.95 43.80
CA ASP A 27 25.68 -2.11 44.71
C ASP A 27 25.34 -3.44 44.00
N THR A 28 25.23 -3.43 42.67
CA THR A 28 24.95 -4.64 41.89
C THR A 28 26.14 -5.61 41.99
N VAL A 29 25.85 -6.83 42.43
CA VAL A 29 26.83 -7.91 42.54
C VAL A 29 26.42 -9.13 41.73
N TRP A 30 27.41 -9.95 41.35
CA TRP A 30 27.19 -11.17 40.60
C TRP A 30 26.56 -12.26 41.48
N SER A 31 25.58 -12.99 40.96
CA SER A 31 24.91 -14.08 41.69
C SER A 31 24.48 -15.26 40.81
N ASP A 32 24.97 -15.34 39.57
CA ASP A 32 24.60 -16.40 38.61
C ASP A 32 25.59 -17.56 38.61
N GLY A 33 26.45 -17.67 39.63
CA GLY A 33 27.43 -18.74 39.75
C GLY A 33 28.62 -18.60 38.79
N PRO A 34 29.50 -19.62 38.74
CA PRO A 34 30.82 -19.44 38.16
C PRO A 34 30.89 -19.53 36.64
N SER A 35 29.96 -20.20 35.96
CA SER A 35 29.97 -20.36 34.49
C SER A 35 28.59 -20.63 33.93
N GLY A 36 28.29 -20.03 32.76
CA GLY A 36 26.97 -20.12 32.13
C GLY A 36 26.67 -18.97 31.17
N ALA A 37 25.39 -18.75 30.89
CA ALA A 37 24.88 -17.65 30.07
C ALA A 37 23.90 -16.80 30.88
N LYS A 38 23.95 -15.48 30.71
CA LYS A 38 23.08 -14.51 31.39
C LYS A 38 22.49 -13.58 30.34
N THR A 39 21.18 -13.32 30.45
CA THR A 39 20.50 -12.31 29.64
C THR A 39 20.55 -10.96 30.34
N ILE A 40 20.78 -9.90 29.56
CA ILE A 40 20.73 -8.52 30.02
C ILE A 40 19.90 -7.76 28.97
N SER A 41 18.95 -6.94 29.43
CA SER A 41 18.09 -6.12 28.59
C SER A 41 18.08 -4.68 29.06
N ILE A 42 17.67 -3.80 28.16
CA ILE A 42 17.22 -2.44 28.45
C ILE A 42 15.83 -2.30 27.84
N GLU A 43 14.92 -1.67 28.57
CA GLU A 43 13.52 -1.49 28.19
C GLU A 43 13.13 -0.05 28.51
N ASP A 44 12.38 0.58 27.61
CA ASP A 44 11.72 1.86 27.84
C ASP A 44 10.22 1.66 27.61
N ALA A 45 9.37 2.23 28.47
CA ALA A 45 7.92 2.08 28.38
C ALA A 45 7.34 2.62 27.06
N ASN A 46 8.04 3.56 26.42
CA ASN A 46 7.69 4.12 25.13
C ASN A 46 8.48 3.48 23.97
N GLY A 47 9.31 2.49 24.26
CA GLY A 47 10.14 1.78 23.28
C GLY A 47 11.55 2.35 23.12
N LEU A 48 12.43 1.49 22.59
CA LEU A 48 13.78 1.80 22.11
C LEU A 48 13.80 3.06 21.21
N LEU A 49 14.43 4.16 21.61
CA LEU A 49 14.73 5.22 20.64
C LEU A 49 15.60 4.64 19.53
N PRO A 50 15.50 5.11 18.29
CA PRO A 50 16.38 4.59 17.26
C PRO A 50 17.65 5.43 17.18
N GLY A 51 18.77 4.74 16.99
CA GLY A 51 20.12 5.28 16.94
C GLY A 51 21.13 4.22 17.35
N ASN A 52 22.35 4.65 17.62
CA ASN A 52 23.45 3.77 17.98
C ASN A 52 23.42 3.47 19.47
N TYR A 53 23.37 2.19 19.81
CA TYR A 53 23.45 1.72 21.17
C TYR A 53 24.77 0.99 21.41
N ARG A 54 25.33 1.23 22.59
CA ARG A 54 26.46 0.45 23.10
C ARG A 54 26.11 -0.08 24.48
N LEU A 55 26.33 -1.38 24.67
CA LEU A 55 26.41 -1.99 25.99
C LEU A 55 27.89 -2.13 26.37
N GLU A 56 28.23 -1.68 27.57
CA GLU A 56 29.51 -1.94 28.22
C GLU A 56 29.28 -2.74 29.50
N LEU A 57 30.04 -3.82 29.65
CA LEU A 57 30.02 -4.67 30.84
C LEU A 57 31.33 -4.52 31.60
N TYR A 58 31.23 -4.14 32.86
CA TYR A 58 32.36 -3.99 33.78
C TYR A 58 32.33 -5.07 34.84
N ILE A 59 33.50 -5.61 35.17
CA ILE A 59 33.74 -6.50 36.32
C ILE A 59 34.80 -5.82 37.17
N GLU A 60 34.51 -5.53 38.44
CA GLU A 60 35.43 -4.80 39.35
C GLU A 60 35.97 -3.50 38.72
N ASN A 61 35.09 -2.72 38.10
CA ASN A 61 35.39 -1.48 37.37
C ASN A 61 36.35 -1.64 36.17
N ARG A 62 36.59 -2.86 35.69
CA ARG A 62 37.34 -3.12 34.46
C ARG A 62 36.39 -3.51 33.35
N LEU A 63 36.52 -2.86 32.19
CA LEU A 63 35.74 -3.19 31.00
C LEU A 63 36.05 -4.63 30.57
N ALA A 64 35.05 -5.49 30.67
CA ALA A 64 35.16 -6.91 30.39
C ALA A 64 34.61 -7.27 29.01
N ALA A 65 33.57 -6.56 28.54
CA ALA A 65 32.99 -6.76 27.21
C ALA A 65 32.25 -5.51 26.73
N THR A 66 32.16 -5.37 25.41
CA THR A 66 31.33 -4.37 24.75
C THR A 66 30.46 -5.02 23.69
N SER A 67 29.33 -4.41 23.39
CA SER A 67 28.50 -4.74 22.23
C SER A 67 27.90 -3.48 21.65
N ASP A 68 28.02 -3.32 20.34
CA ASP A 68 27.42 -2.23 19.59
C ASP A 68 26.26 -2.76 18.76
N PHE A 69 25.15 -2.02 18.72
CA PHE A 69 24.03 -2.32 17.83
C PHE A 69 23.29 -1.03 17.47
N THR A 70 22.60 -1.02 16.33
CA THR A 70 21.83 0.13 15.88
C THR A 70 20.36 -0.26 15.84
N ILE A 71 19.52 0.56 16.46
CA ILE A 71 18.07 0.52 16.27
C ILE A 71 17.77 1.55 15.18
N ALA A 72 17.30 1.17 14.01
CA ALA A 72 17.27 2.09 12.87
C ALA A 72 15.92 2.84 12.76
N GLY A 73 15.81 4.19 12.84
CA GLY A 73 14.63 5.02 12.44
C GLY A 73 14.25 6.25 13.31
N ALA A 74 13.04 6.81 13.23
CA ALA A 74 12.50 7.82 14.18
C ALA A 74 11.10 7.42 14.69
N GLN A 75 10.71 7.80 15.89
CA GLN A 75 9.40 7.37 16.42
C GLN A 75 8.24 8.21 15.88
N GLU A 76 7.42 7.60 15.04
CA GLU A 76 5.95 7.69 15.11
C GLU A 76 5.44 6.27 15.40
N GLY A 77 5.27 5.92 16.68
CA GLY A 77 4.86 4.58 17.13
C GLY A 77 5.99 3.63 17.55
N ALA A 78 5.68 2.34 17.71
CA ALA A 78 6.55 1.30 18.27
C ALA A 78 7.65 0.79 17.33
N LEU A 79 7.74 1.32 16.10
CA LEU A 79 8.75 0.95 15.11
C LEU A 79 9.53 2.18 14.68
N PRO A 80 10.81 2.00 14.35
CA PRO A 80 11.65 3.11 14.00
C PRO A 80 11.48 3.51 12.51
N GLN A 81 11.11 4.77 12.25
CA GLN A 81 10.88 5.40 10.94
C GLN A 81 12.19 5.70 10.20
N VAL A 82 12.78 4.69 9.56
CA VAL A 82 13.93 4.85 8.64
C VAL A 82 13.48 5.42 7.31
N PHE A 83 12.30 4.99 6.85
CA PHE A 83 11.71 5.39 5.60
C PHE A 83 10.45 6.18 5.89
N SER A 84 10.27 7.30 5.22
CA SER A 84 9.10 8.18 5.38
C SER A 84 8.68 8.73 4.03
N ASN A 85 7.50 9.37 3.99
CA ASN A 85 6.99 10.01 2.77
C ASN A 85 6.95 9.05 1.56
N LEU A 86 6.64 7.77 1.83
CA LEU A 86 6.48 6.76 0.80
C LEU A 86 5.31 7.17 -0.09
N ARG A 87 5.53 7.21 -1.40
CA ARG A 87 4.48 7.49 -2.37
C ARG A 87 4.78 6.83 -3.70
N PHE A 88 3.77 6.24 -4.31
CA PHE A 88 3.84 5.95 -5.73
C PHE A 88 3.50 7.23 -6.51
N VAL A 89 4.05 7.39 -7.71
CA VAL A 89 3.76 8.53 -8.59
C VAL A 89 3.70 8.11 -10.05
N THR A 90 2.95 8.88 -10.84
CA THR A 90 2.94 8.83 -12.31
C THR A 90 3.82 9.95 -12.87
N ALA A 91 4.72 9.62 -13.78
CA ALA A 91 5.55 10.61 -14.47
C ALA A 91 6.07 10.03 -15.80
N ALA A 92 6.38 10.88 -16.77
CA ALA A 92 7.04 10.44 -18.00
C ALA A 92 8.55 10.26 -17.77
N THR A 93 9.14 11.04 -16.87
CA THR A 93 10.58 11.04 -16.58
C THR A 93 10.91 10.90 -15.09
N PRO A 94 12.12 10.42 -14.74
CA PRO A 94 12.60 10.41 -13.36
C PRO A 94 12.69 11.80 -12.71
N GLU A 95 12.94 12.87 -13.47
CA GLU A 95 12.90 14.23 -12.92
C GLU A 95 11.48 14.64 -12.54
N GLU A 96 10.50 14.42 -13.43
CA GLU A 96 9.08 14.70 -13.14
C GLU A 96 8.56 13.91 -11.94
N ALA A 97 8.96 12.63 -11.82
CA ALA A 97 8.57 11.77 -10.70
C ALA A 97 8.95 12.38 -9.34
N ARG A 98 10.09 13.08 -9.25
CA ARG A 98 10.54 13.69 -7.99
C ARG A 98 9.69 14.86 -7.53
N ALA A 99 9.06 15.56 -8.46
CA ALA A 99 8.18 16.69 -8.19
C ALA A 99 6.70 16.28 -8.13
N ALA A 100 6.36 15.04 -8.49
CA ALA A 100 4.99 14.57 -8.56
C ALA A 100 4.39 14.27 -7.17
N SER A 101 3.10 14.57 -7.04
CA SER A 101 2.29 14.19 -5.88
C SER A 101 2.01 12.70 -5.86
N GLY A 102 1.87 12.15 -4.66
CA GLY A 102 1.60 10.73 -4.45
C GLY A 102 0.26 10.32 -5.06
N VAL A 103 0.27 9.21 -5.77
CA VAL A 103 -0.93 8.49 -6.19
C VAL A 103 -0.89 7.04 -5.65
N SER A 104 -2.04 6.42 -5.47
CA SER A 104 -2.23 5.07 -4.92
C SER A 104 -3.01 4.19 -5.87
N ASN A 105 -3.46 4.74 -6.99
CA ASN A 105 -4.27 4.04 -7.99
C ASN A 105 -3.83 4.52 -9.37
N PHE A 106 -3.59 3.55 -10.24
CA PHE A 106 -2.96 3.71 -11.53
C PHE A 106 -3.84 3.10 -12.62
N PRO A 107 -3.89 3.71 -13.82
CA PRO A 107 -4.60 3.13 -14.95
C PRO A 107 -3.90 1.84 -15.42
N THR A 108 -4.67 0.94 -16.05
CA THR A 108 -4.17 -0.33 -16.67
C THR A 108 -3.16 -0.08 -17.79
N SER A 109 -3.13 1.15 -18.33
CA SER A 109 -2.21 1.60 -19.37
C SER A 109 -0.87 2.15 -18.84
N VAL A 110 -0.59 2.03 -17.54
CA VAL A 110 0.68 2.54 -16.99
C VAL A 110 1.85 1.66 -17.41
N ASN A 111 2.86 2.25 -18.05
CA ASN A 111 4.06 1.51 -18.50
C ASN A 111 5.16 1.48 -17.42
N SER A 112 5.07 2.34 -16.41
CA SER A 112 6.03 2.40 -15.31
C SER A 112 5.40 2.99 -14.05
N LEU A 113 5.63 2.32 -12.92
CA LEU A 113 5.34 2.85 -11.60
C LEU A 113 6.63 3.43 -11.03
N TYR A 114 6.59 4.70 -10.64
CA TYR A 114 7.67 5.27 -9.83
C TYR A 114 7.26 5.23 -8.37
N LEU A 115 8.23 4.99 -7.50
CA LEU A 115 8.05 5.06 -6.07
C LEU A 115 9.15 5.92 -5.46
N LEU A 116 8.73 6.83 -4.59
CA LEU A 116 9.61 7.71 -3.84
C LEU A 116 9.46 7.49 -2.35
N PHE A 117 10.57 7.67 -1.64
CA PHE A 117 10.58 7.79 -0.19
C PHE A 117 11.75 8.64 0.27
N ASP A 118 11.59 9.23 1.44
CA ASP A 118 12.63 9.91 2.17
C ASP A 118 13.23 8.94 3.18
N TRP A 119 14.48 9.19 3.59
CA TRP A 119 15.17 8.32 4.51
C TRP A 119 15.98 9.10 5.54
N GLN A 120 16.16 8.49 6.70
CA GLN A 120 16.96 9.06 7.77
C GLN A 120 17.63 7.97 8.59
N GLN A 121 18.84 8.30 9.08
CA GLN A 121 19.60 7.43 9.98
C GLN A 121 19.87 6.02 9.43
N LEU A 122 20.03 5.91 8.10
CA LEU A 122 20.41 4.67 7.42
C LEU A 122 21.85 4.77 6.95
N ASP A 123 22.80 4.37 7.79
CA ASP A 123 24.22 4.55 7.50
C ASP A 123 24.65 3.84 6.20
N PRO A 124 25.51 4.46 5.38
CA PRO A 124 26.07 3.82 4.19
C PRO A 124 26.70 2.46 4.54
N GLY A 125 26.36 1.44 3.76
CA GLY A 125 26.78 0.05 4.00
C GLY A 125 25.77 -0.80 4.78
N THR A 126 24.77 -0.20 5.44
CA THR A 126 23.71 -0.95 6.12
C THR A 126 22.91 -1.78 5.12
N LEU A 127 22.73 -3.08 5.40
CA LEU A 127 21.93 -3.94 4.54
C LEU A 127 20.44 -3.60 4.68
N TRP A 128 19.81 -3.31 3.55
CA TRP A 128 18.37 -3.09 3.45
C TRP A 128 17.79 -4.00 2.37
N THR A 129 16.52 -4.37 2.54
CA THR A 129 15.78 -5.21 1.59
C THR A 129 14.60 -4.43 1.04
N ALA A 130 14.44 -4.46 -0.28
CA ALA A 130 13.21 -4.02 -0.95
C ALA A 130 12.52 -5.24 -1.55
N ARG A 131 11.29 -5.50 -1.11
CA ARG A 131 10.45 -6.58 -1.60
C ARG A 131 9.22 -6.01 -2.29
N TRP A 132 9.04 -6.39 -3.54
CA TRP A 132 7.88 -6.08 -4.36
C TRP A 132 6.98 -7.31 -4.46
N SER A 133 5.67 -7.09 -4.30
CA SER A 133 4.65 -8.09 -4.54
C SER A 133 3.49 -7.52 -5.35
N VAL A 134 2.78 -8.40 -6.04
CA VAL A 134 1.53 -8.11 -6.76
C VAL A 134 0.48 -9.08 -6.24
N ASP A 135 -0.65 -8.57 -5.74
CA ASP A 135 -1.71 -9.38 -5.14
C ASP A 135 -1.18 -10.36 -4.07
N ASP A 136 -0.25 -9.85 -3.27
CA ASP A 136 0.48 -10.56 -2.21
C ASP A 136 1.44 -11.68 -2.68
N ASP A 137 1.56 -11.93 -3.98
CA ASP A 137 2.57 -12.80 -4.57
C ASP A 137 3.90 -12.05 -4.78
N PRO A 138 5.03 -12.54 -4.23
CA PRO A 138 6.34 -11.89 -4.40
C PRO A 138 6.79 -11.84 -5.87
N LEU A 139 7.00 -10.63 -6.39
CA LEU A 139 7.50 -10.40 -7.75
C LEU A 139 9.03 -10.32 -7.79
N TYR A 140 9.60 -9.56 -6.86
CA TYR A 140 11.03 -9.28 -6.83
C TYR A 140 11.48 -8.93 -5.41
N GLU A 141 12.61 -9.46 -4.98
CA GLU A 141 13.23 -9.12 -3.71
C GLU A 141 14.72 -8.89 -3.90
N VAL A 142 15.24 -7.84 -3.26
CA VAL A 142 16.67 -7.53 -3.33
C VAL A 142 17.18 -7.01 -2.00
N THR A 143 18.31 -7.55 -1.55
CA THR A 143 19.04 -7.07 -0.38
C THR A 143 20.40 -6.53 -0.79
N ARG A 144 20.70 -5.29 -0.43
CA ARG A 144 21.97 -4.61 -0.79
C ARG A 144 22.43 -3.66 0.32
N PRO A 145 23.73 -3.31 0.36
CA PRO A 145 24.20 -2.22 1.22
C PRO A 145 23.61 -0.88 0.76
N TRP A 146 23.22 -0.04 1.72
CA TRP A 146 22.77 1.32 1.46
C TRP A 146 23.91 2.15 0.87
N ALA A 147 23.66 2.76 -0.29
CA ALA A 147 24.69 3.48 -1.04
C ALA A 147 24.57 5.01 -0.94
N ALA A 148 23.43 5.53 -0.46
CA ALA A 148 23.22 6.96 -0.30
C ALA A 148 23.75 7.46 1.04
N SER A 149 23.67 8.77 1.28
CA SER A 149 23.96 9.37 2.58
C SER A 149 23.08 8.78 3.70
N ALA A 150 23.47 8.99 4.95
CA ALA A 150 22.71 8.51 6.11
C ALA A 150 21.27 9.04 6.15
N SER A 151 21.04 10.25 5.63
CA SER A 151 19.72 10.85 5.48
C SER A 151 19.59 11.57 4.14
N GLY A 152 18.37 11.69 3.64
CA GLY A 152 18.05 12.37 2.39
C GLY A 152 16.60 12.21 1.96
N GLN A 153 16.28 12.72 0.79
CA GLN A 153 14.92 12.79 0.27
C GLN A 153 14.84 12.31 -1.17
N GLY A 154 13.68 11.79 -1.57
CA GLY A 154 13.37 11.44 -2.96
C GLY A 154 14.19 10.28 -3.52
N TYR A 155 14.42 9.23 -2.72
CA TYR A 155 14.99 7.98 -3.23
C TYR A 155 14.00 7.39 -4.24
N LEU A 156 14.43 7.22 -5.49
CA LEU A 156 13.55 6.85 -6.59
C LEU A 156 13.74 5.39 -6.97
N MET A 157 12.66 4.63 -6.92
CA MET A 157 12.54 3.29 -7.45
C MET A 157 11.57 3.27 -8.62
N ARG A 158 11.70 2.29 -9.51
CA ARG A 158 10.83 2.13 -10.68
C ARG A 158 10.52 0.64 -10.91
N ILE A 159 9.24 0.34 -11.10
CA ILE A 159 8.80 -0.88 -11.79
C ILE A 159 8.44 -0.50 -13.21
N SER A 160 8.87 -1.30 -14.19
CA SER A 160 8.48 -1.12 -15.59
C SER A 160 8.35 -2.46 -16.28
N SER A 161 7.38 -2.55 -17.17
CA SER A 161 7.19 -3.67 -18.09
C SER A 161 7.58 -3.24 -19.52
N PRO A 162 8.03 -4.14 -20.40
CA PRO A 162 8.15 -3.86 -21.83
C PRO A 162 6.81 -3.49 -22.49
N GLY A 163 5.69 -3.89 -21.89
CA GLY A 163 4.33 -3.48 -22.24
C GLY A 163 3.70 -2.63 -21.13
N THR A 164 2.45 -2.90 -20.78
CA THR A 164 1.80 -2.32 -19.60
C THR A 164 2.24 -3.07 -18.34
N VAL A 165 2.24 -2.34 -17.22
CA VAL A 165 2.33 -2.96 -15.89
C VAL A 165 1.02 -3.73 -15.68
N PRO A 166 1.05 -5.04 -15.37
CA PRO A 166 -0.15 -5.83 -15.17
C PRO A 166 -1.07 -5.24 -14.10
N ASP A 167 -2.36 -5.47 -14.21
CA ASP A 167 -3.32 -5.16 -13.15
C ASP A 167 -2.99 -5.94 -11.88
N GLY A 168 -3.28 -5.34 -10.73
CA GLY A 168 -3.08 -5.94 -9.42
C GLY A 168 -2.70 -4.91 -8.34
N THR A 169 -2.61 -5.38 -7.11
CA THR A 169 -2.19 -4.59 -5.96
C THR A 169 -0.68 -4.68 -5.80
N TYR A 170 0.03 -3.64 -6.22
CA TYR A 170 1.48 -3.55 -6.10
C TYR A 170 1.85 -3.06 -4.71
N ARG A 171 2.65 -3.85 -3.99
CA ARG A 171 3.13 -3.50 -2.66
C ARG A 171 4.64 -3.47 -2.64
N LEU A 172 5.20 -2.42 -2.05
CA LEU A 172 6.60 -2.34 -1.66
C LEU A 172 6.70 -2.47 -0.14
N ASP A 173 7.49 -3.45 0.29
CA ASP A 173 7.91 -3.60 1.67
C ASP A 173 9.40 -3.34 1.80
N LEU A 174 9.76 -2.49 2.77
CA LEU A 174 11.13 -2.11 3.05
C LEU A 174 11.57 -2.68 4.40
N TYR A 175 12.72 -3.34 4.40
CA TYR A 175 13.28 -3.98 5.59
C TYR A 175 14.71 -3.51 5.88
N VAL A 176 15.05 -3.50 7.15
CA VAL A 176 16.43 -3.48 7.64
C VAL A 176 16.56 -4.63 8.64
N ASN A 177 17.58 -5.46 8.50
CA ASN A 177 17.80 -6.63 9.37
C ASN A 177 16.59 -7.57 9.52
N ARG A 178 15.79 -7.74 8.45
CA ARG A 178 14.53 -8.52 8.41
C ARG A 178 13.35 -7.92 9.18
N ILE A 179 13.49 -6.74 9.77
CA ILE A 179 12.38 -5.99 10.36
C ILE A 179 11.76 -5.13 9.28
N GLN A 180 10.44 -5.25 9.07
CA GLN A 180 9.71 -4.40 8.14
C GLN A 180 9.54 -3.01 8.75
N LEU A 181 10.12 -1.99 8.11
CA LEU A 181 10.11 -0.62 8.61
C LEU A 181 9.19 0.29 7.81
N ALA A 182 8.81 -0.10 6.59
CA ALA A 182 7.76 0.57 5.84
C ALA A 182 7.05 -0.39 4.89
N SER A 183 5.80 -0.07 4.59
CA SER A 183 4.98 -0.73 3.58
C SER A 183 4.11 0.32 2.90
N ILE A 184 4.00 0.24 1.58
CA ILE A 184 3.02 1.02 0.82
C ILE A 184 2.47 0.17 -0.30
N ALA A 185 1.19 0.35 -0.60
CA ALA A 185 0.53 -0.31 -1.72
C ALA A 185 -0.10 0.72 -2.65
N ALA A 186 -0.15 0.35 -3.93
CA ALA A 186 -0.93 1.02 -4.93
C ALA A 186 -1.60 0.00 -5.85
N GLN A 187 -2.77 0.34 -6.36
CA GLN A 187 -3.50 -0.52 -7.28
C GLN A 187 -3.22 -0.10 -8.72
N VAL A 188 -2.92 -1.08 -9.58
CA VAL A 188 -2.95 -0.92 -11.04
C VAL A 188 -4.21 -1.60 -11.54
N GLY A 189 -5.01 -0.90 -12.31
CA GLY A 189 -6.33 -1.38 -12.70
C GLY A 189 -7.38 -1.15 -11.62
N ILE A 190 -8.41 -1.99 -11.57
CA ILE A 190 -9.71 -1.59 -11.01
C ILE A 190 -9.68 -1.35 -9.48
N GLY A 191 -9.44 -0.10 -9.06
CA GLY A 191 -9.80 0.43 -7.74
C GLY A 191 -9.36 1.87 -7.38
N GLN A 192 -9.71 2.85 -8.22
CA GLN A 192 -10.08 4.24 -7.84
C GLN A 192 -9.13 5.12 -6.98
N LEU A 193 -8.35 6.01 -7.65
CA LEU A 193 -7.62 7.26 -7.25
C LEU A 193 -7.42 7.63 -5.75
N PRO A 194 -6.22 8.03 -5.28
CA PRO A 194 -6.16 8.84 -4.06
C PRO A 194 -6.73 10.22 -4.33
N ILE A 195 -7.48 10.65 -3.33
CA ILE A 195 -8.08 11.94 -3.19
C ILE A 195 -6.96 12.93 -2.91
N ASP A 196 -6.41 13.52 -3.97
CA ASP A 196 -5.90 14.87 -3.89
C ASP A 196 -6.65 15.71 -4.92
N ARG A 197 -7.91 15.94 -4.56
CA ARG A 197 -8.64 17.17 -4.84
C ARG A 197 -10.00 17.06 -4.17
N PHE A 198 -10.37 18.10 -3.43
CA PHE A 198 -11.76 18.55 -3.37
C PHE A 198 -12.26 18.97 -4.77
N ALA A 199 -12.08 18.10 -5.77
CA ALA A 199 -12.85 18.08 -6.99
C ALA A 199 -13.90 17.01 -6.70
N GLN A 200 -14.97 17.47 -6.06
CA GLN A 200 -16.32 17.09 -6.42
C GLN A 200 -16.31 16.18 -7.66
N VAL A 201 -16.46 14.87 -7.48
CA VAL A 201 -16.64 13.97 -8.62
C VAL A 201 -18.01 14.32 -9.17
N ASP A 202 -17.99 15.24 -10.10
CA ASP A 202 -19.12 15.67 -10.88
C ASP A 202 -19.54 14.47 -11.74
N GLY A 203 -20.48 13.70 -11.20
CA GLY A 203 -21.00 12.48 -11.77
C GLY A 203 -22.18 11.92 -10.99
N VAL A 204 -22.83 10.91 -11.57
CA VAL A 204 -24.09 10.35 -11.06
C VAL A 204 -23.88 8.93 -10.56
N GLN A 205 -24.34 8.64 -9.35
CA GLN A 205 -24.42 7.27 -8.85
C GLN A 205 -25.53 6.51 -9.57
N LEU A 206 -25.21 5.38 -10.20
CA LEU A 206 -26.18 4.52 -10.87
C LEU A 206 -26.48 3.27 -10.04
N ARG A 207 -27.75 3.06 -9.74
CA ARG A 207 -28.25 1.83 -9.11
C ARG A 207 -29.59 1.43 -9.71
N GLY A 208 -30.03 0.22 -9.43
CA GLY A 208 -31.31 -0.22 -9.93
C GLY A 208 -31.72 -1.61 -9.50
N GLN A 209 -32.80 -2.08 -10.11
CA GLN A 209 -33.35 -3.42 -9.91
C GLN A 209 -33.72 -4.03 -11.27
N VAL A 210 -33.28 -5.26 -11.48
CA VAL A 210 -33.63 -6.08 -12.64
C VAL A 210 -34.73 -7.06 -12.24
N LEU A 211 -35.83 -7.02 -12.98
CA LEU A 211 -37.02 -7.82 -12.76
C LEU A 211 -37.29 -8.73 -13.96
N ASP A 212 -37.90 -9.87 -13.68
CA ASP A 212 -38.53 -10.70 -14.69
C ASP A 212 -39.80 -10.02 -15.21
N ALA A 213 -39.92 -9.89 -16.53
CA ALA A 213 -40.98 -9.12 -17.15
C ALA A 213 -42.39 -9.69 -16.87
N ASP A 214 -42.51 -11.01 -16.70
CA ASP A 214 -43.79 -11.69 -16.50
C ASP A 214 -44.18 -11.74 -15.02
N THR A 215 -43.25 -12.15 -14.16
CA THR A 215 -43.49 -12.40 -12.73
C THR A 215 -43.28 -11.16 -11.86
N LYS A 216 -42.60 -10.14 -12.38
CA LYS A 216 -42.14 -8.94 -11.66
C LYS A 216 -41.25 -9.25 -10.45
N GLN A 217 -40.66 -10.44 -10.40
CA GLN A 217 -39.71 -10.83 -9.35
C GLN A 217 -38.30 -10.41 -9.73
N GLY A 218 -37.48 -10.11 -8.73
CA GLY A 218 -36.09 -9.75 -8.96
C GLY A 218 -35.27 -10.93 -9.45
N ILE A 219 -34.45 -10.72 -10.49
CA ILE A 219 -33.61 -11.77 -11.07
C ILE A 219 -32.21 -11.68 -10.45
N PRO A 220 -31.76 -12.69 -9.68
CA PRO A 220 -30.41 -12.71 -9.13
C PRO A 220 -29.37 -13.11 -10.17
N GLY A 221 -28.14 -12.63 -10.02
CA GLY A 221 -27.01 -13.03 -10.87
C GLY A 221 -27.01 -12.43 -12.28
N VAL A 222 -27.86 -11.44 -12.57
CA VAL A 222 -27.82 -10.68 -13.82
C VAL A 222 -26.52 -9.88 -13.85
N THR A 223 -25.75 -10.03 -14.92
CA THR A 223 -24.51 -9.28 -15.12
C THR A 223 -24.80 -8.04 -15.95
N LEU A 224 -24.44 -6.87 -15.41
CA LEU A 224 -24.45 -5.60 -16.10
C LEU A 224 -23.00 -5.22 -16.41
N VAL A 225 -22.70 -5.01 -17.67
CA VAL A 225 -21.41 -4.54 -18.16
C VAL A 225 -21.62 -3.14 -18.73
N LEU A 226 -20.97 -2.14 -18.14
CA LEU A 226 -20.91 -0.78 -18.66
C LEU A 226 -19.55 -0.60 -19.34
N LEU A 227 -19.56 -0.24 -20.62
CA LEU A 227 -18.37 0.02 -21.43
C LEU A 227 -18.01 1.50 -21.37
N SER A 228 -16.71 1.82 -21.47
CA SER A 228 -16.25 3.20 -21.56
C SER A 228 -16.69 3.87 -22.87
N ASP A 229 -16.58 5.20 -22.91
CA ASP A 229 -17.00 6.06 -24.01
C ASP A 229 -16.21 5.88 -25.32
N GLU A 230 -15.16 5.08 -25.27
CA GLU A 230 -14.36 4.70 -26.43
C GLU A 230 -14.90 3.47 -27.15
N PHE A 231 -15.88 2.74 -26.57
CA PHE A 231 -16.35 1.46 -27.11
C PHE A 231 -17.89 1.38 -27.19
N SER A 232 -18.37 0.83 -28.31
CA SER A 232 -19.76 0.42 -28.47
C SER A 232 -19.99 -1.03 -28.07
N VAL A 233 -21.25 -1.43 -27.94
CA VAL A 233 -21.65 -2.83 -27.77
C VAL A 233 -21.12 -3.71 -28.91
N GLU A 234 -21.09 -3.20 -30.15
CA GLU A 234 -20.61 -3.95 -31.32
C GLU A 234 -19.09 -4.21 -31.25
N ASP A 235 -18.34 -3.30 -30.64
CA ASP A 235 -16.88 -3.41 -30.48
C ASP A 235 -16.47 -4.31 -29.31
N PHE A 236 -17.42 -4.76 -28.49
CA PHE A 236 -17.12 -5.47 -27.25
C PHE A 236 -16.65 -6.91 -27.48
N VAL A 237 -15.43 -7.20 -27.03
CA VAL A 237 -14.78 -8.51 -27.17
C VAL A 237 -14.44 -9.15 -25.83
N TRP A 238 -15.16 -8.77 -24.75
CA TRP A 238 -14.87 -9.22 -23.39
C TRP A 238 -13.43 -8.89 -22.93
N ASP A 239 -12.90 -7.76 -23.39
CA ASP A 239 -11.65 -7.21 -22.89
C ASP A 239 -11.94 -6.28 -21.70
N GLN A 240 -11.23 -6.50 -20.60
CA GLN A 240 -11.36 -5.69 -19.38
C GLN A 240 -11.10 -4.20 -19.61
N ASN A 241 -10.27 -3.86 -20.61
CA ASN A 241 -9.99 -2.46 -20.97
C ASN A 241 -11.19 -1.74 -21.60
N GLN A 242 -12.18 -2.49 -22.12
CA GLN A 242 -13.40 -1.92 -22.68
C GLN A 242 -14.47 -1.65 -21.61
N ILE A 243 -14.32 -2.26 -20.42
CA ILE A 243 -15.32 -2.23 -19.35
C ILE A 243 -15.02 -1.05 -18.43
N PHE A 244 -15.92 -0.08 -18.41
CA PHE A 244 -15.92 1.01 -17.43
C PHE A 244 -16.30 0.52 -16.02
N ALA A 245 -17.35 -0.30 -15.93
CA ALA A 245 -17.80 -0.88 -14.67
C ALA A 245 -18.61 -2.18 -14.91
N LEU A 246 -18.64 -3.04 -13.90
CA LEU A 246 -19.41 -4.27 -13.90
C LEU A 246 -20.21 -4.36 -12.60
N ALA A 247 -21.46 -4.80 -12.70
CA ALA A 247 -22.30 -5.09 -11.54
C ALA A 247 -23.05 -6.40 -11.71
N VAL A 248 -23.28 -7.09 -10.60
CA VAL A 248 -24.09 -8.32 -10.57
C VAL A 248 -25.24 -8.12 -9.61
N THR A 249 -26.44 -8.53 -10.00
CA THR A 249 -27.62 -8.36 -9.14
C THR A 249 -27.62 -9.31 -7.95
N ASP A 250 -28.09 -8.79 -6.80
CA ASP A 250 -28.28 -9.56 -5.58
C ASP A 250 -29.51 -10.50 -5.66
N ARG A 251 -29.79 -11.22 -4.56
CA ARG A 251 -30.95 -12.12 -4.43
C ARG A 251 -32.33 -11.50 -4.73
N ASN A 252 -32.43 -10.17 -4.74
CA ASN A 252 -33.66 -9.43 -5.02
C ASN A 252 -33.59 -8.72 -6.38
N GLY A 253 -32.60 -9.03 -7.22
CA GLY A 253 -32.39 -8.37 -8.50
C GLY A 253 -31.77 -6.97 -8.39
N ARG A 254 -31.28 -6.53 -7.24
CA ARG A 254 -30.74 -5.17 -7.07
C ARG A 254 -29.27 -5.10 -7.42
N PHE A 255 -28.86 -4.01 -8.06
CA PHE A 255 -27.47 -3.73 -8.40
C PHE A 255 -27.12 -2.28 -8.09
N GLN A 256 -25.82 -2.01 -7.98
CA GLN A 256 -25.25 -0.67 -7.92
C GLN A 256 -23.92 -0.70 -8.68
N ILE A 257 -23.68 0.32 -9.49
CA ILE A 257 -22.36 0.54 -10.11
C ILE A 257 -21.42 1.07 -9.03
N ASP A 258 -20.23 0.49 -8.96
CA ASP A 258 -19.23 0.76 -7.90
C ASP A 258 -18.58 2.16 -8.01
N ARG A 259 -18.89 2.90 -9.08
CA ARG A 259 -18.37 4.24 -9.38
C ARG A 259 -19.42 5.13 -10.06
N PRO A 260 -19.35 6.45 -9.88
CA PRO A 260 -20.27 7.38 -10.56
C PRO A 260 -19.97 7.44 -12.06
N LEU A 261 -21.03 7.61 -12.86
CA LEU A 261 -20.93 7.95 -14.29
C LEU A 261 -20.53 9.43 -14.40
N ALA A 262 -19.51 9.74 -15.18
CA ALA A 262 -19.01 11.10 -15.35
C ALA A 262 -20.00 11.96 -16.16
N PHE A 263 -20.11 13.25 -15.83
CA PHE A 263 -20.96 14.15 -16.60
C PHE A 263 -20.42 14.42 -18.01
N SER A 264 -21.33 14.45 -18.97
CA SER A 264 -21.16 15.05 -20.28
C SER A 264 -21.42 16.56 -20.16
N ILE A 265 -20.39 17.40 -20.30
CA ILE A 265 -20.47 18.86 -20.15
C ILE A 265 -19.85 19.56 -21.36
N GLY A 266 -20.61 20.45 -22.00
CA GLY A 266 -20.14 21.21 -23.16
C GLY A 266 -19.71 20.27 -24.29
N ASP A 267 -18.50 20.46 -24.79
CA ASP A 267 -17.92 19.64 -25.87
C ASP A 267 -17.33 18.31 -25.37
N ASN A 268 -17.23 18.10 -24.05
CA ASN A 268 -16.75 16.85 -23.47
C ASN A 268 -17.91 15.86 -23.31
N THR A 269 -18.12 15.03 -24.31
CA THR A 269 -19.18 14.01 -24.31
C THR A 269 -18.64 12.70 -23.75
N VAL A 270 -19.13 12.29 -22.58
CA VAL A 270 -18.86 10.97 -21.99
C VAL A 270 -20.10 10.10 -22.17
N ALA A 271 -20.03 9.13 -23.07
CA ALA A 271 -21.18 8.33 -23.50
C ALA A 271 -20.92 6.84 -23.31
N TYR A 272 -21.54 6.24 -22.31
CA TYR A 272 -21.35 4.84 -21.97
C TYR A 272 -22.21 3.91 -22.83
N SER A 273 -21.76 2.67 -22.98
CA SER A 273 -22.53 1.60 -23.58
C SER A 273 -22.83 0.52 -22.54
N VAL A 274 -24.02 -0.08 -22.54
CA VAL A 274 -24.42 -1.08 -21.54
C VAL A 274 -24.82 -2.38 -22.20
N ILE A 275 -24.44 -3.49 -21.56
CA ILE A 275 -24.86 -4.85 -21.86
C ILE A 275 -25.40 -5.46 -20.57
N ILE A 276 -26.63 -5.97 -20.60
CA ILE A 276 -27.29 -6.62 -19.47
C ILE A 276 -27.63 -8.03 -19.91
N VAL A 277 -27.07 -9.02 -19.22
CA VAL A 277 -27.18 -10.42 -19.59
C VAL A 277 -27.46 -11.30 -18.37
N ALA A 278 -28.33 -12.29 -18.55
CA ALA A 278 -28.61 -13.33 -17.58
C ALA A 278 -28.92 -14.64 -18.33
N GLU A 279 -28.63 -15.77 -17.70
CA GLU A 279 -28.93 -17.09 -18.26
C GLU A 279 -30.46 -17.25 -18.42
N GLY A 280 -30.92 -17.66 -19.61
CA GLY A 280 -32.34 -17.84 -19.92
C GLY A 280 -33.14 -16.56 -20.16
N TYR A 281 -32.47 -15.43 -20.42
CA TYR A 281 -33.11 -14.15 -20.73
C TYR A 281 -32.49 -13.51 -21.97
N LEU A 282 -33.30 -12.79 -22.74
CA LEU A 282 -32.83 -11.96 -23.85
C LEU A 282 -31.95 -10.82 -23.32
N PRO A 283 -30.74 -10.61 -23.88
CA PRO A 283 -29.87 -9.54 -23.44
C PRO A 283 -30.43 -8.17 -23.84
N ILE A 284 -30.21 -7.17 -22.98
CA ILE A 284 -30.47 -5.77 -23.31
C ILE A 284 -29.14 -5.09 -23.57
N THR A 285 -29.03 -4.40 -24.70
CA THR A 285 -27.86 -3.60 -25.05
C THR A 285 -28.26 -2.19 -25.44
N ARG A 286 -27.42 -1.21 -25.12
CA ARG A 286 -27.65 0.19 -25.49
C ARG A 286 -26.36 1.00 -25.48
N ASP A 287 -26.08 1.70 -26.56
CA ASP A 287 -24.99 2.68 -26.66
C ASP A 287 -25.45 4.10 -26.29
N GLY A 288 -24.49 4.99 -26.02
CA GLY A 288 -24.73 6.43 -25.98
C GLY A 288 -25.39 6.95 -24.69
N ILE A 289 -25.22 6.25 -23.57
CA ILE A 289 -25.76 6.65 -22.27
C ILE A 289 -24.91 7.78 -21.69
N THR A 290 -25.47 8.98 -21.64
CA THR A 290 -24.82 10.16 -21.04
C THR A 290 -25.54 10.56 -19.76
N VAL A 291 -24.82 11.19 -18.84
CA VAL A 291 -25.38 11.87 -17.67
C VAL A 291 -24.91 13.32 -17.66
N THR A 292 -25.71 14.23 -17.12
CA THR A 292 -25.39 15.66 -17.01
C THR A 292 -25.51 16.14 -15.56
N PRO A 293 -25.03 17.33 -15.21
CA PRO A 293 -25.20 17.89 -13.86
C PRO A 293 -26.65 17.98 -13.38
N GLU A 294 -27.62 18.03 -14.31
CA GLU A 294 -29.06 18.05 -14.03
C GLU A 294 -29.67 16.65 -13.86
N THR A 295 -28.90 15.60 -14.15
CA THR A 295 -29.35 14.21 -13.97
C THR A 295 -29.52 13.92 -12.47
N SER A 296 -30.63 13.27 -12.11
CA SER A 296 -30.90 12.91 -10.71
C SER A 296 -29.75 12.07 -10.13
N ASN A 297 -29.39 12.31 -8.88
CA ASN A 297 -28.30 11.57 -8.23
C ASN A 297 -28.76 11.09 -6.83
N PRO A 298 -28.90 9.78 -6.60
CA PRO A 298 -28.62 8.69 -7.55
C PRO A 298 -29.67 8.57 -8.67
N VAL A 299 -29.27 7.99 -9.81
CA VAL A 299 -30.19 7.40 -10.78
C VAL A 299 -30.61 6.04 -10.27
N ASP A 300 -31.93 5.86 -10.14
CA ASP A 300 -32.58 4.60 -9.80
C ASP A 300 -33.29 4.04 -11.04
N LEU A 301 -32.81 2.92 -11.58
CA LEU A 301 -33.42 2.24 -12.73
C LEU A 301 -34.23 1.01 -12.32
N VAL A 302 -35.33 0.76 -13.04
CA VAL A 302 -36.03 -0.52 -13.06
C VAL A 302 -35.91 -1.06 -14.47
N ILE A 303 -35.38 -2.28 -14.60
CA ILE A 303 -35.08 -2.93 -15.87
C ILE A 303 -35.83 -4.25 -15.88
N GLU A 304 -36.56 -4.54 -16.96
CA GLU A 304 -37.31 -5.78 -17.10
C GLU A 304 -36.65 -6.65 -18.18
N LEU A 305 -36.35 -7.91 -17.86
CA LEU A 305 -35.83 -8.89 -18.80
C LEU A 305 -36.93 -9.88 -19.20
N THR A 306 -36.94 -10.24 -20.48
CA THR A 306 -37.85 -11.24 -21.06
C THR A 306 -37.07 -12.53 -21.30
N HIS A 307 -37.71 -13.68 -21.08
CA HIS A 307 -37.12 -14.99 -21.41
C HIS A 307 -36.76 -15.13 -22.89
N ASP A 308 -35.76 -15.96 -23.17
CA ASP A 308 -35.23 -16.28 -24.51
C ASP A 308 -36.09 -17.25 -25.33
#